data_AF-A0A0V8RPZ6-F1
#
_entry.id   AF-A0A0V8RPZ6-F1
#
_cell.length_a   1.000
_cell.length_b   1.000
_cell.length_c   1.000
_cell.angle_alpha   90.00
_cell.angle_beta   90.00
_cell.angle_gamma   90.00
#
_symmetry.space_group_name_H-M   'P 1'
#
loop_
_entity.id
_entity.type
_entity.pdbx_description
1 polymer ?
#
loop_
_entity_poly.entity_id
_entity_poly.type
_entity_poly.pdbx_seq_one_letter_code
_entity_poly.pdbx_strand_id
1 'polypeptide(L)'
;MAGRGPAPKPEGSRARRNKDPQVLRIITAQPVEQPALPTIEQVVVDEFGVPKKKRFNWPTITKRWWKMWGESPLSAEYTETDWAFLMDTAYLHALYWKGDFKVAAELRLRVAKFGATPEDRARLRIQFAVADGLEDDGPSAEASPVSSRSRRRKTVLKAVQ
;
A
#
# COMPACT_ATOMS: atom_id res chain seq x y z
N MET A 1 13.29 48.61 -22.70
CA MET A 1 13.52 47.47 -23.62
C MET A 1 12.96 46.22 -22.96
N ALA A 2 12.02 45.52 -23.59
CA ALA A 2 11.47 44.26 -23.07
C ALA A 2 11.94 43.10 -23.96
N GLY A 3 12.62 42.13 -23.35
CA GLY A 3 13.18 40.95 -24.02
C GLY A 3 12.09 40.02 -24.53
N ARG A 4 12.18 39.63 -25.80
CA ARG A 4 11.36 38.57 -26.38
C ARG A 4 11.94 37.23 -25.93
N GLY A 5 11.21 36.52 -25.08
CA GLY A 5 11.52 35.14 -24.71
C GLY A 5 11.40 34.19 -25.92
N PRO A 6 11.97 32.97 -25.83
CA PRO A 6 11.96 31.99 -26.92
C PRO A 6 10.54 31.65 -27.40
N ALA A 7 10.39 31.49 -28.72
CA ALA A 7 9.11 31.19 -29.35
C ALA A 7 8.50 29.89 -28.81
N PRO A 8 7.16 29.82 -28.62
CA PRO A 8 6.49 28.62 -28.15
C PRO A 8 6.69 27.46 -29.13
N LYS A 9 7.03 26.28 -28.59
CA LYS A 9 7.26 25.06 -29.37
C LYS A 9 6.04 24.73 -30.26
N PRO A 10 6.25 24.30 -31.51
CA PRO A 10 5.18 24.00 -32.46
C PRO A 10 4.25 22.91 -31.93
N GLU A 11 2.98 23.00 -32.30
CA GLU A 11 1.94 22.07 -31.89
C GLU A 11 2.32 20.64 -32.31
N GLY A 12 2.23 19.68 -31.37
CA GLY A 12 2.67 18.30 -31.59
C GLY A 12 4.15 18.00 -31.30
N SER A 13 5.04 18.99 -31.20
CA SER A 13 6.47 18.77 -30.83
C SER A 13 6.70 18.53 -29.34
N ARG A 14 5.64 18.61 -28.53
CA ARG A 14 5.66 18.19 -27.13
C ARG A 14 5.65 16.66 -27.11
N ALA A 15 6.83 16.06 -27.03
CA ALA A 15 6.97 14.65 -26.71
C ALA A 15 6.17 14.36 -25.43
N ARG A 16 4.98 13.75 -25.57
CA ARG A 16 4.24 13.24 -24.42
C ARG A 16 5.04 12.05 -23.88
N ARG A 17 5.65 12.24 -22.72
CA ARG A 17 6.44 11.21 -22.02
C ARG A 17 5.59 10.00 -21.61
N ASN A 18 4.27 10.15 -21.53
CA ASN A 18 3.32 9.07 -21.33
C ASN A 18 2.94 8.42 -22.68
N LYS A 19 3.90 7.74 -23.29
CA LYS A 19 3.68 7.00 -24.53
C LYS A 19 3.18 5.59 -24.19
N ASP A 20 1.99 5.30 -24.70
CA ASP A 20 1.23 4.05 -24.81
C ASP A 20 0.95 3.24 -23.51
N PRO A 21 -0.34 2.96 -23.21
CA PRO A 21 -0.68 2.04 -22.13
C PRO A 21 -0.11 0.66 -22.47
N GLN A 22 0.78 0.16 -21.62
CA GLN A 22 1.35 -1.17 -21.78
C GLN A 22 0.21 -2.19 -21.83
N VAL A 23 0.28 -3.11 -22.79
CA VAL A 23 -0.70 -4.19 -22.92
C VAL A 23 -0.68 -5.00 -21.62
N LEU A 24 -1.73 -4.85 -20.81
CA LEU A 24 -1.87 -5.55 -19.54
C LEU A 24 -2.12 -7.03 -19.84
N ARG A 25 -1.16 -7.88 -19.46
CA ARG A 25 -1.36 -9.33 -19.47
C ARG A 25 -2.22 -9.70 -18.26
N ILE A 26 -3.48 -10.04 -18.51
CA ILE A 26 -4.41 -10.46 -17.46
C ILE A 26 -4.14 -11.94 -17.15
N ILE A 27 -3.64 -12.21 -15.96
CA ILE A 27 -3.50 -13.56 -15.40
C ILE A 27 -4.49 -13.63 -14.25
N THR A 28 -5.41 -14.60 -14.29
CA THR A 28 -6.37 -14.83 -13.20
C THR A 28 -5.67 -15.61 -12.10
N ALA A 29 -5.40 -14.97 -10.96
CA ALA A 29 -4.98 -15.64 -9.76
C ALA A 29 -6.19 -15.91 -8.87
N GLN A 30 -6.22 -17.06 -8.18
CA GLN A 30 -7.25 -17.36 -7.20
C GLN A 30 -6.82 -16.82 -5.83
N PRO A 31 -7.68 -16.04 -5.14
CA PRO A 31 -7.45 -15.70 -3.75
C PRO A 31 -7.39 -16.95 -2.89
N VAL A 32 -6.53 -16.93 -1.87
CA VAL A 32 -6.33 -18.04 -0.94
C VAL A 32 -6.60 -17.55 0.48
N GLU A 33 -7.11 -18.44 1.33
CA GLU A 33 -7.30 -18.14 2.75
C GLU A 33 -5.97 -17.87 3.46
N GLN A 34 -6.04 -17.10 4.55
CA GLN A 34 -4.87 -16.80 5.36
C GLN A 34 -4.24 -18.09 5.93
N PRO A 35 -2.96 -18.37 5.62
CA PRO A 35 -2.29 -19.54 6.20
C PRO A 35 -1.96 -19.31 7.68
N ALA A 36 -1.78 -20.41 8.41
CA ALA A 36 -1.25 -20.37 9.76
C ALA A 36 0.23 -19.91 9.75
N LEU A 37 0.66 -19.25 10.84
CA LEU A 37 2.07 -18.92 11.02
C LEU A 37 2.91 -20.20 11.06
N PRO A 38 4.05 -20.24 10.36
CA PRO A 38 4.84 -21.46 10.23
C PRO A 38 5.52 -21.81 11.56
N THR A 39 5.76 -23.11 11.74
CA THR A 39 6.60 -23.60 12.83
C THR A 39 8.06 -23.53 12.37
N ILE A 40 8.79 -22.55 12.88
CA ILE A 40 10.20 -22.32 12.53
C ILE A 40 11.08 -22.95 13.62
N GLU A 41 12.07 -23.75 13.21
CA GLU A 41 13.15 -24.20 14.09
C GLU A 41 14.36 -23.28 13.93
N GLN A 42 14.88 -22.78 15.05
CA GLN A 42 16.08 -21.95 15.07
C GLN A 42 17.19 -22.67 15.80
N VAL A 43 18.41 -22.58 15.26
CA VAL A 43 19.60 -23.03 15.95
C VAL A 43 20.04 -21.90 16.86
N VAL A 44 19.96 -22.12 18.17
CA VAL A 44 20.43 -21.20 19.19
C VAL A 44 21.67 -21.82 19.83
N VAL A 45 22.75 -21.06 19.88
CA VAL A 45 23.96 -21.45 20.59
C VAL A 45 23.73 -21.21 22.07
N ASP A 46 23.92 -22.23 22.90
CA ASP A 46 23.82 -22.07 24.34
C ASP A 46 25.07 -21.41 24.94
N GLU A 47 25.05 -21.17 26.26
CA GLU A 47 26.16 -20.56 27.00
C GLU A 47 27.48 -21.35 26.87
N PHE A 48 27.41 -22.63 26.48
CA PHE A 48 28.55 -23.51 26.31
C PHE A 48 29.00 -23.65 24.84
N GLY A 49 28.44 -22.86 23.92
CA GLY A 49 28.81 -22.91 22.51
C GLY A 49 28.17 -24.07 21.74
N VAL A 50 27.24 -24.82 22.34
CA VAL A 50 26.60 -25.98 21.71
C VAL A 50 25.37 -25.53 20.93
N PRO A 51 25.27 -25.85 19.62
CA PRO A 51 24.08 -25.52 18.84
C PRO A 51 22.90 -26.39 19.26
N LYS A 52 21.82 -25.76 19.74
CA LYS A 52 20.56 -26.44 20.08
C LYS A 52 19.44 -25.96 19.17
N LYS A 53 18.63 -26.90 18.67
CA LYS A 53 17.39 -26.58 17.96
C LYS A 53 16.34 -26.12 18.97
N LYS A 54 15.86 -24.88 18.82
CA LYS A 54 14.77 -24.31 19.60
C LYS A 54 13.65 -23.87 18.67
N ARG A 55 12.42 -24.20 19.02
CA ARG A 55 11.25 -23.69 18.28
C ARG A 55 11.16 -22.19 18.43
N PHE A 56 11.00 -21.48 17.32
CA PHE A 56 10.77 -20.04 17.32
C PHE A 56 9.40 -19.74 17.91
N ASN A 57 9.42 -19.02 19.03
CA ASN A 57 8.19 -18.50 19.62
C ASN A 57 7.88 -17.11 19.03
N TRP A 58 7.02 -17.04 18.01
CA TRP A 58 5.67 -16.50 18.20
C TRP A 58 5.41 -15.34 19.18
N PRO A 59 5.92 -14.09 19.06
CA PRO A 59 5.46 -13.01 19.94
C PRO A 59 3.95 -12.80 19.83
N THR A 60 3.25 -12.61 20.95
CA THR A 60 1.79 -12.40 20.99
C THR A 60 1.35 -11.23 20.11
N ILE A 61 2.14 -10.16 20.09
CA ILE A 61 1.89 -9.00 19.25
C ILE A 61 1.96 -9.33 17.75
N THR A 62 2.90 -10.17 17.32
CA THR A 62 2.97 -10.62 15.93
C THR A 62 1.80 -11.52 15.57
N LYS A 63 1.33 -12.38 16.47
CA LYS A 63 0.14 -13.21 16.22
C LYS A 63 -1.12 -12.35 16.03
N ARG A 64 -1.30 -11.31 16.86
CA ARG A 64 -2.40 -10.35 16.71
C ARG A 64 -2.28 -9.56 15.40
N TRP A 65 -1.07 -9.12 15.07
CA TRP A 65 -0.78 -8.42 13.83
C TRP A 65 -1.06 -9.29 12.60
N TRP A 66 -0.69 -10.58 12.64
CA TRP A 66 -1.03 -11.54 11.60
C TRP A 66 -2.55 -11.68 11.43
N LYS A 67 -3.29 -11.88 12.53
CA LYS A 67 -4.75 -11.97 12.50
C LYS A 67 -5.41 -10.74 11.88
N MET A 68 -4.93 -9.54 12.23
CA MET A 68 -5.42 -8.27 11.68
C MET A 68 -5.33 -8.22 10.14
N TRP A 69 -4.25 -8.74 9.56
CA TRP A 69 -4.12 -8.82 8.10
C TRP A 69 -5.13 -9.78 7.48
N GLY A 70 -5.46 -10.88 8.14
CA GLY A 70 -6.52 -11.81 7.70
C GLY A 70 -7.90 -11.19 7.73
N GLU A 71 -8.19 -10.39 8.76
CA GLU A 71 -9.48 -9.71 8.96
C GLU A 71 -9.65 -8.46 8.09
N SER A 72 -8.57 -7.96 7.47
CA SER A 72 -8.62 -6.80 6.58
C SER A 72 -9.44 -7.10 5.33
N PRO A 73 -10.34 -6.21 4.86
CA PRO A 73 -11.07 -6.42 3.61
C PRO A 73 -10.15 -6.63 2.39
N LEU A 74 -8.90 -6.15 2.47
CA LEU A 74 -7.90 -6.33 1.42
C LEU A 74 -7.44 -7.79 1.27
N SER A 75 -7.59 -8.61 2.32
CA SER A 75 -7.16 -10.01 2.29
C SER A 75 -7.97 -10.87 1.33
N ALA A 76 -9.19 -10.43 0.98
CA ALA A 76 -10.08 -11.12 0.05
C ALA A 76 -9.50 -11.27 -1.37
N GLU A 77 -8.54 -10.42 -1.73
CA GLU A 77 -7.85 -10.46 -3.03
C GLU A 77 -6.47 -11.12 -2.94
N TYR A 78 -6.01 -11.51 -1.75
CA TYR A 78 -4.65 -12.01 -1.57
C TYR A 78 -4.48 -13.41 -2.13
N THR A 79 -3.42 -13.54 -2.92
CA THR A 79 -2.97 -14.79 -3.51
C THR A 79 -1.95 -15.48 -2.59
N GLU A 80 -1.56 -16.71 -2.94
CA GLU A 80 -0.51 -17.43 -2.23
C GLU A 80 0.80 -16.61 -2.14
N THR A 81 1.17 -15.89 -3.20
CA THR A 81 2.39 -15.07 -3.20
C THR A 81 2.31 -13.88 -2.25
N ASP A 82 1.11 -13.30 -2.09
CA ASP A 82 0.89 -12.20 -1.16
C ASP A 82 1.02 -12.68 0.28
N TRP A 83 0.43 -13.84 0.59
CA TRP A 83 0.55 -14.48 1.90
C TRP A 83 1.98 -14.91 2.22
N ALA A 84 2.71 -15.46 1.25
CA ALA A 84 4.12 -15.79 1.41
C ALA A 84 4.95 -14.54 1.74
N PHE A 85 4.72 -13.44 1.02
CA PHE A 85 5.41 -12.18 1.28
C PHE A 85 5.06 -11.58 2.65
N LEU A 86 3.79 -11.63 3.04
CA LEU A 86 3.35 -11.21 4.38
C LEU A 86 3.93 -12.10 5.47
N MET A 87 4.12 -13.41 5.22
CA MET A 87 4.69 -14.35 6.18
C MET A 87 6.15 -14.00 6.49
N ASP A 88 6.96 -13.68 5.48
CA ASP A 88 8.32 -13.15 5.67
C ASP A 88 8.29 -11.83 6.46
N THR A 89 7.31 -10.97 6.15
CA THR A 89 7.11 -9.70 6.85
C THR A 89 6.73 -9.92 8.33
N ALA A 90 5.95 -10.95 8.63
CA ALA A 90 5.61 -11.36 10.00
C ALA A 90 6.86 -11.74 10.77
N TYR A 91 7.79 -12.47 10.12
CA TYR A 91 9.06 -12.84 10.74
C TYR A 91 9.90 -11.60 11.09
N LEU A 92 10.01 -10.63 10.19
CA LEU A 92 10.67 -9.34 10.49
C LEU A 92 9.96 -8.58 11.61
N HIS A 93 8.63 -8.56 11.62
CA HIS A 93 7.86 -7.96 12.72
C HIS A 93 8.19 -8.64 14.05
N ALA A 94 8.28 -9.97 14.09
CA ALA A 94 8.67 -10.70 15.28
C ALA A 94 10.10 -10.40 15.74
N LEU A 95 11.06 -10.24 14.83
CA LEU A 95 12.44 -9.84 15.16
C LEU A 95 12.49 -8.43 15.74
N TYR A 96 11.78 -7.49 15.13
CA TYR A 96 11.66 -6.12 15.62
C TYR A 96 11.16 -6.08 17.07
N TRP A 97 10.08 -6.80 17.38
CA TRP A 97 9.54 -6.88 18.73
C TRP A 97 10.39 -7.69 19.72
N LYS A 98 11.34 -8.50 19.22
CA LYS A 98 12.36 -9.16 20.04
C LYS A 98 13.59 -8.27 20.28
N GLY A 99 13.61 -7.05 19.74
CA GLY A 99 14.66 -6.05 19.98
C GLY A 99 15.63 -5.83 18.82
N ASP A 100 15.46 -6.51 17.68
CA ASP A 100 16.28 -6.24 16.50
C ASP A 100 15.72 -5.04 15.71
N PHE A 101 16.09 -3.83 16.12
CA PHE A 101 15.61 -2.60 15.47
C PHE A 101 16.17 -2.38 14.05
N LYS A 102 17.18 -3.16 13.62
CA LYS A 102 17.78 -3.00 12.28
C LYS A 102 16.80 -3.39 11.18
N VAL A 103 15.85 -4.27 11.47
CA VAL A 103 14.83 -4.71 10.50
C VAL A 103 13.69 -3.70 10.31
N ALA A 104 13.65 -2.61 11.09
CA ALA A 104 12.53 -1.66 11.10
C ALA A 104 12.29 -0.98 9.74
N ALA A 105 13.37 -0.60 9.05
CA ALA A 105 13.27 0.07 7.75
C ALA A 105 12.66 -0.86 6.69
N GLU A 106 13.13 -2.11 6.64
CA GLU A 106 12.61 -3.13 5.72
C GLU A 106 11.16 -3.49 6.05
N LEU A 107 10.85 -3.70 7.34
CA LEU A 107 9.50 -3.95 7.82
C LEU A 107 8.53 -2.87 7.33
N ARG A 108 8.88 -1.59 7.49
CA ARG A 108 8.06 -0.47 7.02
C ARG A 108 7.81 -0.52 5.51
N LEU A 109 8.85 -0.79 4.71
CA LEU A 109 8.73 -0.86 3.25
C LEU A 109 7.84 -2.02 2.78
N ARG A 110 7.95 -3.17 3.44
CA ARG A 110 7.13 -4.35 3.12
C ARG A 110 5.67 -4.11 3.47
N VAL A 111 5.42 -3.59 4.67
CA VAL A 111 4.08 -3.29 5.19
C VAL A 111 3.36 -2.23 4.34
N ALA A 112 4.10 -1.26 3.82
CA ALA A 112 3.57 -0.23 2.92
C ALA A 112 3.00 -0.80 1.60
N LYS A 113 3.54 -1.91 1.10
CA LYS A 113 3.05 -2.54 -0.15
C LYS A 113 1.61 -3.03 -0.05
N PHE A 114 1.13 -3.28 1.16
CA PHE A 114 -0.22 -3.80 1.43
C PHE A 114 -1.18 -2.73 1.98
N GLY A 115 -0.77 -1.45 2.02
CA GLY A 115 -1.68 -0.39 2.47
C GLY A 115 -1.91 -0.39 3.98
N ALA A 116 -0.90 -0.69 4.79
CA ALA A 116 -1.07 -0.73 6.24
C ALA A 116 -1.42 0.63 6.84
N THR A 117 -0.83 1.71 6.32
CA THR A 117 -1.13 3.07 6.75
C THR A 117 -2.14 3.75 5.82
N PRO A 118 -2.87 4.79 6.29
CA PRO A 118 -3.73 5.59 5.42
C PRO A 118 -2.97 6.22 4.23
N GLU A 119 -1.71 6.62 4.43
CA GLU A 119 -0.86 7.15 3.36
C GLU A 119 -0.61 6.08 2.29
N ASP A 120 -0.28 4.87 2.72
CA ASP A 120 -0.04 3.74 1.81
C ASP A 120 -1.31 3.37 1.03
N ARG A 121 -2.47 3.37 1.70
CA ARG A 121 -3.77 3.16 1.02
C ARG A 121 -4.06 4.23 -0.01
N ALA A 122 -3.82 5.50 0.32
CA ALA A 122 -3.98 6.61 -0.62
C ALA A 122 -3.04 6.46 -1.83
N ARG A 123 -1.80 6.02 -1.59
CA ARG A 123 -0.82 5.74 -2.66
C ARG A 123 -1.26 4.59 -3.56
N LEU A 124 -1.83 3.54 -2.97
CA LEU A 124 -2.38 2.38 -3.69
C LEU A 124 -3.76 2.66 -4.30
N ARG A 125 -4.35 3.84 -4.04
CA ARG A 125 -5.71 4.23 -4.45
C ARG A 125 -6.81 3.31 -3.92
N ILE A 126 -6.58 2.75 -2.73
CA ILE A 126 -7.53 1.94 -2.00
C ILE A 126 -8.44 2.87 -1.19
N GLN A 127 -9.75 2.74 -1.36
CA GLN A 127 -10.75 3.42 -0.53
C GLN A 127 -11.63 2.37 0.13
N PHE A 128 -11.77 2.44 1.46
CA PHE A 128 -12.79 1.67 2.14
C PHE A 128 -14.09 2.45 2.03
N ALA A 129 -15.09 1.85 1.39
CA ALA A 129 -16.45 2.34 1.49
C ALA A 129 -16.92 2.11 2.93
N VAL A 130 -17.17 3.18 3.68
CA VAL A 130 -17.95 3.07 4.92
C VAL A 130 -19.39 2.88 4.46
N ALA A 131 -19.93 1.68 4.65
CA ALA A 131 -21.35 1.47 4.49
C ALA A 131 -22.06 2.16 5.67
N ASP A 132 -22.27 3.47 5.57
CA ASP A 132 -23.30 4.13 6.38
C ASP A 132 -24.64 3.64 5.85
N GLY A 133 -25.30 2.80 6.63
CA GLY A 133 -26.69 2.42 6.40
C GLY A 133 -27.57 3.64 6.50
N LEU A 134 -27.86 4.26 5.36
CA LEU A 134 -29.06 5.04 5.13
C LEU A 134 -29.56 4.62 3.74
N GLU A 135 -30.73 4.02 3.72
CA GLU A 135 -31.58 3.98 2.54
C GLU A 135 -31.70 5.43 2.03
N ASP A 136 -31.17 5.70 0.84
CA ASP A 136 -31.56 6.86 0.04
C ASP A 136 -31.78 6.39 -1.39
N ASP A 137 -33.04 6.44 -1.78
CA ASP A 137 -33.58 6.11 -3.08
C ASP A 137 -33.20 7.21 -4.08
N GLY A 138 -32.30 6.92 -5.03
CA GLY A 138 -31.96 7.89 -6.10
C GLY A 138 -30.83 7.44 -7.02
N PRO A 139 -30.95 7.58 -8.35
CA PRO A 139 -30.11 6.86 -9.31
C PRO A 139 -28.71 7.46 -9.45
N SER A 140 -27.75 6.53 -9.52
CA SER A 140 -26.35 6.68 -9.92
C SER A 140 -26.07 7.83 -10.87
N ALA A 141 -25.29 8.82 -10.40
CA ALA A 141 -24.55 9.74 -11.26
C ALA A 141 -23.04 9.52 -11.04
N GLU A 142 -22.40 9.10 -12.12
CA GLU A 142 -20.96 8.87 -12.28
C GLU A 142 -20.11 9.99 -11.66
N ALA A 143 -19.35 9.66 -10.62
CA ALA A 143 -18.34 10.55 -10.07
C ALA A 143 -17.11 10.60 -11.00
N SER A 144 -17.16 11.48 -12.00
CA SER A 144 -15.99 11.87 -12.79
C SER A 144 -14.90 12.48 -11.91
N PRO A 145 -13.61 12.17 -12.11
CA PRO A 145 -12.54 12.68 -11.26
C PRO A 145 -12.32 14.18 -11.49
N VAL A 146 -12.56 14.97 -10.45
CA VAL A 146 -12.39 16.43 -10.46
C VAL A 146 -10.91 16.78 -10.58
N SER A 147 -10.48 17.10 -11.81
CA SER A 147 -9.14 17.62 -12.08
C SER A 147 -8.88 18.93 -11.32
N SER A 148 -7.73 19.00 -10.64
CA SER A 148 -7.22 20.11 -9.84
C SER A 148 -7.00 21.44 -10.59
N ARG A 149 -7.42 21.54 -11.85
CA ARG A 149 -7.23 22.73 -12.70
C ARG A 149 -8.34 23.79 -12.59
N SER A 150 -9.45 23.51 -11.92
CA SER A 150 -10.59 24.43 -11.87
C SER A 150 -10.48 25.52 -10.77
N ARG A 151 -9.56 25.38 -9.81
CA ARG A 151 -9.51 26.28 -8.64
C ARG A 151 -8.83 27.65 -8.88
N ARG A 152 -8.30 27.93 -10.08
CA ARG A 152 -7.45 29.12 -10.34
C ARG A 152 -8.07 30.21 -11.22
N ARG A 153 -9.41 30.33 -11.30
CA ARG A 153 -10.08 31.37 -12.13
C ARG A 153 -11.21 32.15 -11.45
N LYS A 154 -11.31 32.15 -10.13
CA LYS A 154 -12.25 33.04 -9.41
C LYS A 154 -11.53 33.87 -8.35
N THR A 155 -10.82 34.88 -8.82
CA THR A 155 -10.52 36.07 -8.00
C THR A 155 -10.46 37.25 -8.96
N VAL A 156 -11.63 37.83 -9.24
CA VAL A 156 -11.73 39.14 -9.89
C VAL A 156 -12.27 40.10 -8.85
N LEU A 157 -11.48 41.15 -8.64
CA LEU A 157 -11.62 42.23 -7.66
C LEU A 157 -12.89 43.04 -7.96
N LYS A 158 -13.63 43.40 -6.91
CA LYS A 158 -14.76 44.35 -6.97
C LYS A 158 -14.21 45.71 -6.55
N ALA A 159 -14.12 46.67 -7.48
CA ALA A 159 -13.87 48.07 -7.17
C ALA A 159 -15.22 48.81 -7.07
N VAL A 160 -15.35 49.59 -6.02
CA VAL A 160 -16.49 50.44 -5.67
C VAL A 160 -16.37 51.77 -6.42
N GLN A 161 -17.47 52.27 -6.96
CA GLN A 161 -17.68 53.69 -7.20
C GLN A 161 -19.14 54.03 -6.89
#